data_AF-A0A370KCZ9-F1
#
_entry.id   AF-A0A370KCZ9-F1
#
_cell.length_a   1.000
_cell.length_b   1.000
_cell.length_c   1.000
_cell.angle_alpha   90.00
_cell.angle_beta   90.00
_cell.angle_gamma   90.00
#
_symmetry.space_group_name_H-M   'P 1'
#
loop_
_entity.id
_entity.type
_entity.pdbx_description
1 polymer ?
#
loop_
_entity_poly.entity_id
_entity_poly.type
_entity_poly.pdbx_seq_one_letter_code
_entity_poly.pdbx_strand_id
1 'polypeptide(L)'
;MPYDQSWMGFGLTGALEAGIIVVVAGVVAYGLLHWIGRGQGWSLARELGLAYVAAVLLAGGHDLWNLFYFNYGRLQSLQLLRLRLAEVHDPDNLGLRVVFEFVGAAVGVYLGWLLFARRRPTT
;
A
#
# COMPACT_ATOMS: atom_id res chain seq x y z
N MET A 1 7.79 4.59 0.86
CA MET A 1 8.94 5.34 1.46
C MET A 1 9.84 4.33 2.15
N PRO A 2 11.18 4.41 2.09
CA PRO A 2 12.01 3.65 3.01
C PRO A 2 11.81 4.25 4.41
N TYR A 3 10.99 3.61 5.23
CA TYR A 3 10.88 3.90 6.64
C TYR A 3 11.56 2.78 7.42
N ASP A 4 11.94 3.06 8.67
CA ASP A 4 12.55 2.05 9.51
C ASP A 4 11.55 0.92 9.79
N GLN A 5 11.88 -0.28 9.36
CA GLN A 5 11.09 -1.51 9.53
C GLN A 5 11.67 -2.43 10.62
N SER A 6 12.70 -1.99 11.36
CA SER A 6 13.37 -2.80 12.40
C SER A 6 12.44 -3.27 13.52
N TRP A 7 11.31 -2.59 13.71
CA TRP A 7 10.28 -2.92 14.70
C TRP A 7 9.20 -3.88 14.18
N MET A 8 9.14 -4.14 12.86
CA MET A 8 8.15 -5.05 12.29
C MET A 8 8.60 -6.50 12.44
N GLY A 9 7.64 -7.39 12.65
CA GLY A 9 7.85 -8.82 12.68
C GLY A 9 8.28 -9.40 11.34
N PHE A 10 8.59 -10.70 11.34
CA PHE A 10 8.88 -11.49 10.14
C PHE A 10 7.70 -12.42 9.80
N GLY A 11 7.69 -12.95 8.58
CA GLY A 11 6.69 -13.89 8.10
C GLY A 11 5.28 -13.30 8.08
N LEU A 12 4.32 -14.08 8.56
CA LEU A 12 2.92 -13.68 8.58
C LEU A 12 2.66 -12.44 9.45
N THR A 13 3.37 -12.31 10.58
CA THR A 13 3.19 -11.17 11.49
C THR A 13 3.62 -9.87 10.82
N GLY A 14 4.80 -9.85 10.19
CA GLY A 14 5.27 -8.68 9.43
C GLY A 14 4.36 -8.34 8.26
N ALA A 15 3.84 -9.34 7.56
CA ALA A 15 2.87 -9.12 6.48
C ALA A 15 1.55 -8.51 6.97
N LEU A 16 1.02 -8.96 8.12
CA LEU A 16 -0.16 -8.37 8.75
C LEU A 16 0.08 -6.91 9.15
N GLU A 17 1.23 -6.62 9.76
CA GLU A 17 1.62 -5.26 10.15
C GLU A 17 1.73 -4.35 8.94
N ALA A 18 2.39 -4.81 7.86
CA ALA A 18 2.46 -4.09 6.59
C ALA A 18 1.05 -3.79 6.04
N GLY A 19 0.19 -4.80 6.00
CA GLY A 19 -1.20 -4.64 5.56
C GLY A 19 -1.98 -3.62 6.38
N ILE A 20 -1.84 -3.63 7.71
CA ILE A 20 -2.51 -2.68 8.62
C ILE A 20 -2.05 -1.23 8.35
N ILE A 21 -0.75 -1.02 8.10
CA ILE A 21 -0.25 0.30 7.71
C ILE A 21 -0.93 0.77 6.42
N VAL A 22 -1.07 -0.12 5.43
CA VAL A 22 -1.73 0.22 4.17
C VAL A 22 -3.24 0.43 4.35
N VAL A 23 -3.90 -0.24 5.29
CA VAL A 23 -5.31 0.06 5.67
C VAL A 23 -5.44 1.51 6.09
N VAL A 24 -4.57 1.99 6.99
CA VAL A 24 -4.60 3.38 7.46
C VAL A 24 -4.35 4.33 6.28
N ALA A 25 -3.36 4.03 5.44
CA ALA A 25 -3.08 4.81 4.25
C ALA A 25 -4.28 4.86 3.27
N GLY A 26 -5.00 3.76 3.10
CA GLY A 26 -6.20 3.67 2.25
C GLY A 26 -7.36 4.52 2.77
N VAL A 27 -7.60 4.52 4.09
CA VAL A 27 -8.61 5.37 4.72
C VAL A 27 -8.28 6.84 4.49
N VAL A 28 -7.02 7.24 4.71
CA VAL A 28 -6.54 8.61 4.52
C VAL A 28 -6.62 9.02 3.05
N ALA A 29 -6.15 8.17 2.13
CA ALA A 29 -6.18 8.43 0.70
C ALA A 29 -7.61 8.64 0.19
N TYR A 30 -8.55 7.79 0.60
CA TYR A 30 -9.96 7.98 0.27
C TYR A 30 -10.50 9.28 0.86
N GLY A 31 -10.26 9.57 2.14
CA GLY A 31 -10.75 10.80 2.78
C GLY A 31 -10.27 12.08 2.08
N LEU A 32 -9.00 12.14 1.71
CA LEU A 32 -8.41 13.27 0.98
C LEU A 32 -9.01 13.41 -0.44
N LEU A 33 -9.08 12.32 -1.20
CA LEU A 33 -9.63 12.34 -2.55
C LEU A 33 -11.13 12.61 -2.55
N HIS A 34 -11.87 12.12 -1.57
CA HIS A 34 -13.27 12.42 -1.39
C HIS A 34 -13.49 13.90 -1.10
N TRP A 35 -12.67 14.51 -0.22
CA TRP A 35 -12.74 15.94 0.06
C TRP A 35 -12.51 16.79 -1.19
N ILE A 36 -11.52 16.42 -2.02
CA ILE A 36 -11.24 17.08 -3.30
C ILE A 36 -12.37 16.84 -4.33
N GLY A 37 -12.84 15.59 -4.42
CA GLY A 37 -13.84 15.14 -5.41
C GLY A 37 -15.25 15.67 -5.16
N ARG A 38 -15.59 16.02 -3.90
CA ARG A 38 -16.88 16.61 -3.53
C ARG A 38 -17.24 17.87 -4.31
N GLY A 39 -16.27 18.69 -4.69
CA GLY A 39 -16.48 19.90 -5.47
C GLY A 39 -16.49 19.68 -6.99
N GLN A 40 -16.11 18.48 -7.46
CA GLN A 40 -15.82 18.21 -8.87
C GLN A 40 -16.76 17.18 -9.51
N GLY A 41 -17.77 16.68 -8.78
CA GLY A 41 -18.74 15.72 -9.31
C GLY A 41 -18.16 14.36 -9.68
N TRP A 42 -17.10 13.90 -8.99
CA TRP A 42 -16.47 12.62 -9.31
C TRP A 42 -17.40 11.43 -9.07
N SER A 43 -17.34 10.45 -9.98
CA SER A 43 -18.03 9.18 -9.80
C SER A 43 -17.40 8.38 -8.66
N LEU A 44 -18.20 7.54 -8.00
CA LEU A 44 -17.71 6.67 -6.92
C LEU A 44 -16.56 5.77 -7.37
N ALA A 45 -16.67 5.19 -8.58
CA ALA A 45 -15.63 4.35 -9.16
C ALA A 45 -14.29 5.08 -9.30
N ARG A 46 -14.31 6.37 -9.68
CA ARG A 46 -13.10 7.19 -9.78
C ARG A 46 -12.48 7.46 -8.42
N GLU A 47 -13.28 7.81 -7.42
CA GLU A 47 -12.80 8.04 -6.04
C GLU A 47 -12.15 6.77 -5.47
N LEU A 48 -12.83 5.62 -5.54
CA LEU A 48 -12.33 4.35 -5.03
C LEU A 48 -11.07 3.90 -5.80
N GLY A 49 -11.08 3.98 -7.13
CA GLY A 49 -9.96 3.57 -7.96
C GLY A 49 -8.71 4.42 -7.71
N LEU A 50 -8.84 5.75 -7.67
CA LEU A 50 -7.72 6.63 -7.39
C LEU A 50 -7.21 6.48 -5.96
N ALA A 51 -8.09 6.28 -4.98
CA ALA A 51 -7.70 6.04 -3.60
C ALA A 51 -6.94 4.73 -3.44
N TYR A 52 -7.38 3.67 -4.11
CA TYR A 52 -6.69 2.37 -4.09
C TYR A 52 -5.31 2.46 -4.72
N VAL A 53 -5.19 3.05 -5.91
CA VAL A 53 -3.90 3.24 -6.58
C VAL A 53 -2.97 4.12 -5.73
N ALA A 54 -3.49 5.20 -5.14
CA ALA A 54 -2.71 6.06 -4.26
C ALA A 54 -2.22 5.31 -3.01
N ALA A 55 -3.08 4.53 -2.35
CA ALA A 55 -2.72 3.75 -1.17
C ALA A 55 -1.64 2.72 -1.47
N VAL A 56 -1.79 1.97 -2.57
CA VAL A 56 -0.79 0.99 -3.01
C VAL A 56 0.54 1.66 -3.32
N LEU A 57 0.56 2.75 -4.10
CA LEU A 57 1.81 3.40 -4.50
C LEU A 57 2.54 4.07 -3.33
N LEU A 58 1.80 4.68 -2.39
CA LEU A 58 2.39 5.44 -1.29
C LEU A 58 2.85 4.54 -0.14
N ALA A 59 2.05 3.53 0.22
CA ALA A 59 2.29 2.70 1.39
C ALA A 59 2.86 1.32 1.06
N GLY A 60 2.36 0.62 0.04
CA GLY A 60 2.88 -0.69 -0.40
C GLY A 60 3.90 -0.66 -1.54
N GLY A 61 4.18 0.53 -2.08
CA GLY A 61 5.01 0.67 -3.28
C GLY A 61 6.45 0.21 -3.08
N HIS A 62 6.96 0.19 -1.85
CA HIS A 62 8.33 -0.20 -1.57
C HIS A 62 8.54 -1.71 -1.70
N ASP A 63 7.72 -2.52 -1.02
CA ASP A 63 7.81 -3.98 -1.08
C ASP A 63 7.47 -4.47 -2.49
N LEU A 64 6.49 -3.84 -3.14
CA LEU A 64 6.18 -4.11 -4.55
C LEU A 64 7.35 -3.80 -5.47
N TRP A 65 8.04 -2.68 -5.26
CA TRP A 65 9.21 -2.32 -6.06
C TRP A 65 10.38 -3.28 -5.84
N ASN A 66 10.65 -3.67 -4.59
CA ASN A 66 11.67 -4.67 -4.27
C ASN A 66 11.33 -6.00 -4.95
N LEU A 67 10.06 -6.43 -4.88
CA LEU A 67 9.61 -7.67 -5.50
C LEU A 67 9.79 -7.62 -7.02
N PHE A 68 9.41 -6.52 -7.66
CA PHE A 68 9.63 -6.31 -9.08
C PHE A 68 11.13 -6.32 -9.43
N TYR A 69 11.95 -5.59 -8.68
CA TYR A 69 13.38 -5.45 -8.93
C TYR A 69 14.13 -6.77 -8.80
N PHE A 70 13.81 -7.61 -7.81
CA PHE A 70 14.47 -8.91 -7.67
C PHE A 70 14.05 -9.93 -8.72
N ASN A 71 12.83 -9.82 -9.27
CA ASN A 71 12.36 -10.72 -10.32
C ASN A 71 12.78 -10.29 -11.73
N TYR A 72 12.89 -8.99 -11.99
CA TYR A 72 13.09 -8.46 -13.34
C TYR A 72 14.28 -7.50 -13.49
N GLY A 73 14.87 -7.03 -12.39
CA GLY A 73 16.02 -6.15 -12.41
C GLY A 73 17.28 -6.85 -12.90
N ARG A 74 18.12 -6.14 -13.67
CA ARG A 74 19.45 -6.64 -14.06
C ARG A 74 20.41 -6.58 -12.88
N LEU A 75 20.49 -7.67 -12.14
CA LEU A 75 21.50 -7.86 -11.10
C LEU A 75 22.84 -8.23 -11.76
N GLN A 76 23.77 -7.28 -11.83
CA GLN A 76 25.04 -7.45 -12.54
C GLN A 76 26.03 -8.38 -11.80
N SER A 77 25.87 -8.59 -10.50
CA SER A 77 26.72 -9.46 -9.69
C SER A 77 26.00 -10.04 -8.48
N LEU A 78 26.47 -11.20 -8.01
CA LEU A 78 25.96 -11.85 -6.80
C LEU A 78 26.18 -10.99 -5.54
N GLN A 79 27.27 -10.24 -5.51
CA GLN A 79 27.58 -9.32 -4.40
C GLN A 79 26.55 -8.20 -4.32
N LEU A 80 26.16 -7.59 -5.44
CA LEU A 80 25.15 -6.55 -5.47
C LEU A 80 23.78 -7.08 -5.01
N LEU A 81 23.42 -8.28 -5.45
CA LEU A 81 22.18 -8.94 -5.01
C LEU A 81 22.15 -9.13 -3.49
N ARG A 82 23.23 -9.65 -2.90
CA ARG A 82 23.32 -9.85 -1.43
C ARG A 82 23.23 -8.54 -0.66
N LEU A 83 23.87 -7.48 -1.16
CA LEU A 83 23.78 -6.15 -0.55
C LEU A 83 22.34 -5.63 -0.56
N ARG A 84 21.64 -5.74 -1.69
CA ARG A 84 20.24 -5.31 -1.82
C ARG A 84 19.28 -6.16 -0.98
N LEU A 85 19.51 -7.46 -0.89
CA LEU A 85 18.72 -8.35 -0.03
C LEU A 85 18.90 -8.01 1.45
N ALA A 86 20.11 -7.63 1.87
CA ALA A 86 20.38 -7.23 3.25
C ALA A 86 19.71 -5.91 3.64
N GLU A 87 19.39 -5.05 2.65
CA GLU A 87 18.64 -3.81 2.85
C GLU A 87 17.12 -4.04 2.98
N VAL A 88 16.63 -5.21 2.55
CA VAL A 88 15.20 -5.51 2.50
C VAL A 88 14.80 -6.23 3.78
N HIS A 89 13.83 -5.65 4.50
CA HIS A 89 13.24 -6.32 5.64
C HIS A 89 12.48 -7.57 5.17
N ASP A 90 12.68 -8.70 5.84
CA ASP A 90 12.00 -9.99 5.56
C ASP A 90 11.94 -10.37 4.05
N PRO A 91 13.10 -10.56 3.39
CA PRO A 91 13.16 -10.79 1.95
C PRO A 91 12.51 -12.11 1.52
N ASP A 92 12.49 -13.12 2.41
CA ASP A 92 11.91 -14.45 2.13
C ASP A 92 10.38 -14.41 2.03
N ASN A 93 9.73 -13.45 2.71
CA ASN A 93 8.27 -13.31 2.71
C ASN A 93 7.80 -12.04 2.00
N LEU A 94 8.65 -11.43 1.17
CA LEU A 94 8.34 -10.20 0.44
C LEU A 94 7.05 -10.31 -0.38
N GLY A 95 6.82 -11.44 -1.05
CA GLY A 95 5.58 -11.68 -1.79
C GLY A 95 4.33 -11.71 -0.91
N LEU A 96 4.43 -12.29 0.30
CA LEU A 96 3.34 -12.32 1.26
C LEU A 96 2.99 -10.91 1.72
N ARG A 97 4.01 -10.10 2.03
CA ARG A 97 3.84 -8.71 2.43
C ARG A 97 3.09 -7.91 1.37
N VAL A 98 3.51 -7.96 0.11
CA VAL A 98 2.83 -7.28 -1.01
C VAL A 98 1.36 -7.68 -1.13
N VAL A 99 1.04 -8.97 -0.95
CA VAL A 99 -0.35 -9.44 -0.96
C VAL A 99 -1.16 -8.79 0.17
N PHE A 100 -0.62 -8.76 1.39
CA PHE A 100 -1.27 -8.12 2.52
C PHE A 100 -1.40 -6.60 2.36
N GLU A 101 -0.45 -5.93 1.71
CA GLU A 101 -0.54 -4.52 1.37
C GLU A 101 -1.66 -4.24 0.36
N PHE A 102 -1.84 -5.07 -0.67
CA PHE A 102 -2.96 -4.95 -1.61
C PHE A 102 -4.32 -5.18 -0.93
N VAL A 103 -4.42 -6.22 -0.11
CA VAL A 103 -5.63 -6.48 0.69
C VAL A 103 -5.89 -5.30 1.64
N GLY A 104 -4.84 -4.81 2.31
CA GLY A 104 -4.90 -3.66 3.20
C GLY A 104 -5.38 -2.40 2.50
N ALA A 105 -4.89 -2.10 1.30
CA ALA A 105 -5.36 -0.98 0.48
C ALA A 105 -6.84 -1.10 0.15
N ALA A 106 -7.30 -2.29 -0.28
CA ALA A 106 -8.70 -2.53 -0.60
C ALA A 106 -9.61 -2.32 0.62
N VAL A 107 -9.23 -2.92 1.75
CA VAL A 107 -9.96 -2.79 3.03
C VAL A 107 -9.96 -1.34 3.51
N GLY A 108 -8.80 -0.67 3.50
CA GLY A 108 -8.65 0.71 3.94
C GLY A 108 -9.50 1.68 3.14
N VAL A 109 -9.48 1.57 1.81
CA VAL A 109 -10.31 2.41 0.93
C VAL A 109 -11.80 2.14 1.15
N TYR A 110 -12.20 0.86 1.29
CA TYR A 110 -13.58 0.49 1.61
C TYR A 110 -14.05 1.09 2.95
N LEU A 111 -13.22 1.01 3.99
CA LEU A 111 -13.50 1.62 5.29
C LEU A 111 -13.57 3.15 5.19
N GLY A 112 -12.66 3.79 4.46
CA GLY A 112 -12.70 5.22 4.18
C GLY A 112 -14.02 5.62 3.51
N TRP A 113 -14.46 4.86 2.51
CA TRP A 113 -15.76 5.07 1.88
C TRP A 113 -16.92 4.98 2.87
N LEU A 114 -16.98 3.94 3.71
CA LEU A 114 -18.04 3.81 4.72
C LEU A 114 -18.07 4.98 5.72
N LEU A 115 -16.89 5.50 6.10
CA LEU A 115 -16.75 6.60 7.06
C LEU A 115 -17.16 7.96 6.47
N PHE A 116 -16.78 8.25 5.23
CA PHE A 116 -16.92 9.58 4.65
C PHE A 116 -18.11 9.72 3.68
N ALA A 117 -18.51 8.66 2.96
CA ALA A 117 -19.57 8.75 1.95
C ALA A 117 -20.99 8.90 2.53
N ARG A 118 -21.21 8.54 3.80
CA ARG A 118 -22.47 8.80 4.52
C ARG A 118 -22.81 10.30 4.65
N ARG A 119 -21.88 11.20 4.31
CA ARG A 119 -22.05 12.66 4.40
C ARG A 119 -22.35 13.34 3.07
N ARG A 120 -22.75 12.61 2.03
CA ARG A 120 -23.28 13.19 0.78
C ARG A 120 -24.77 13.50 0.99
N PRO A 121 -25.20 14.78 1.02
CA PRO A 121 -26.62 15.11 0.99
C PRO A 121 -27.17 14.65 -0.35
N THR A 122 -28.20 13.80 -0.32
CA THR A 122 -29.03 13.52 -1.49
C THR A 122 -29.85 14.76 -1.78
N THR A 123 -29.44 15.56 -2.76
CA THR A 123 -30.27 16.58 -3.40
C THR A 123 -30.72 16.07 -4.76
#